data_AF-A0A3C1YQP5-F1
#
_entry.id   AF-A0A3C1YQP5-F1
#
_cell.length_a   1.000
_cell.length_b   1.000
_cell.length_c   1.000
_cell.angle_alpha   90.00
_cell.angle_beta   90.00
_cell.angle_gamma   90.00
#
_symmetry.space_group_name_H-M   'P 1'
#
loop_
_entity.id
_entity.type
_entity.pdbx_description
1 polymer ?
#
loop_
_entity_poly.entity_id
_entity_poly.type
_entity_poly.pdbx_seq_one_letter_code
_entity_poly.pdbx_strand_id
1 'polypeptide(L)' 'MPDNIVFTFFIILSFLSLTLGSVAGYFAYKNSQKIENEIAMVFWGIIALACIVFGALIWAWFLIPIILNHI' A
#
# COMPACT_ATOMS: atom_id res chain seq x y z
N MET A 1 23.74 -13.05 -1.62
CA MET A 1 23.90 -11.66 -1.12
C MET A 1 23.04 -10.63 -1.87
N PRO A 2 22.82 -10.71 -3.21
CA PRO A 2 21.89 -9.82 -3.90
C PRO A 2 20.43 -10.00 -3.45
N ASP A 3 20.03 -11.24 -3.19
CA ASP A 3 18.64 -11.61 -2.87
C ASP A 3 18.14 -10.94 -1.57
N ASN A 4 19.01 -10.79 -0.57
CA ASN A 4 18.67 -10.12 0.68
C ASN A 4 18.43 -8.61 0.50
N ILE A 5 19.16 -7.98 -0.43
CA ILE A 5 18.98 -6.55 -0.74
C ILE A 5 17.64 -6.35 -1.47
N VAL A 6 17.34 -7.21 -2.44
CA VAL A 6 16.09 -7.19 -3.19
C VAL A 6 14.89 -7.45 -2.27
N PHE A 7 15.01 -8.43 -1.37
CA PHE A 7 14.00 -8.72 -0.36
C PHE A 7 13.74 -7.53 0.57
N THR A 8 14.82 -6.95 1.13
CA THR A 8 14.72 -5.78 2.02
C THR A 8 14.08 -4.59 1.32
N PHE A 9 14.44 -4.36 0.05
CA PHE A 9 13.86 -3.29 -0.76
C PHE A 9 12.34 -3.47 -0.94
N PHE A 10 11.89 -4.66 -1.33
CA PHE A 10 10.46 -4.92 -1.52
C PHE A 10 9.66 -4.88 -0.22
N ILE A 11 10.25 -5.27 0.91
CA ILE A 11 9.61 -5.11 2.22
C ILE A 11 9.38 -3.63 2.52
N ILE A 12 10.43 -2.81 2.39
CA ILE A 12 10.35 -1.37 2.68
C ILE A 12 9.32 -0.72 1.75
N LEU A 13 9.34 -1.06 0.46
CA LEU A 13 8.42 -0.53 -0.52
C LEU A 13 6.96 -0.92 -0.21
N SER A 14 6.73 -2.18 0.16
CA SER A 14 5.40 -2.66 0.55
C SER A 14 4.91 -1.96 1.81
N PHE A 15 5.77 -1.83 2.82
CA PHE A 15 5.43 -1.15 4.07
C PHE A 15 5.10 0.32 3.86
N LEU A 16 5.89 1.02 3.04
CA LEU A 16 5.62 2.41 2.67
C LEU A 16 4.29 2.54 1.91
N SER A 17 4.01 1.61 1.01
CA SER A 17 2.76 1.61 0.25
C SER A 17 1.54 1.40 1.17
N LEU A 18 1.58 0.41 2.06
CA LEU A 18 0.48 0.14 3.00
C LEU A 18 0.26 1.27 4.01
N THR A 19 1.34 1.89 4.50
CA THR A 19 1.23 3.05 5.41
C THR A 19 0.63 4.25 4.71
N LEU A 20 1.05 4.58 3.49
CA LEU A 20 0.42 5.64 2.69
C LEU A 20 -1.06 5.35 2.38
N GLY A 21 -1.39 4.10 2.03
CA GLY A 21 -2.77 3.68 1.80
C GLY A 21 -3.65 3.84 3.04
N SER A 22 -3.11 3.51 4.21
CA SER A 22 -3.81 3.68 5.50
C SER A 22 -4.04 5.16 5.84
N VAL A 23 -3.03 6.02 5.61
CA VAL A 23 -3.15 7.46 5.81
C VAL A 23 -4.17 8.07 4.85
N ALA A 24 -4.14 7.69 3.58
CA ALA A 24 -5.14 8.12 2.60
C ALA A 24 -6.55 7.65 2.99
N GLY A 25 -6.70 6.41 3.49
CA GLY A 25 -7.96 5.89 4.01
C GLY A 25 -8.49 6.71 5.20
N TYR A 26 -7.61 7.12 6.10
CA TYR A 26 -7.97 8.01 7.21
C TYR A 26 -8.47 9.38 6.70
N PHE A 27 -7.81 9.97 5.71
CA PHE A 27 -8.28 11.22 5.11
C PHE A 27 -9.61 11.05 4.36
N ALA A 28 -9.81 9.93 3.66
CA ALA A 28 -11.09 9.62 3.02
C ALA A 28 -12.21 9.54 4.07
N TYR A 29 -11.99 8.82 5.17
CA TYR A 29 -12.94 8.73 6.29
C TYR A 29 -13.21 10.09 6.95
N LYS A 30 -12.18 10.91 7.16
CA LYS A 30 -12.38 12.25 7.73
C LYS A 30 -13.21 13.14 6.80
N ASN A 31 -13.01 13.02 5.49
CA ASN A 31 -13.76 13.77 4.49
C ASN A 31 -15.18 13.24 4.30
N SER A 32 -15.46 11.96 4.54
CA SER A 32 -16.82 11.41 4.45
C SER A 32 -17.79 11.99 5.48
N GLN A 33 -17.27 12.54 6.58
CA GLN A 33 -18.09 13.17 7.62
C GLN A 33 -18.59 14.57 7.24
N LYS A 34 -18.14 15.13 6.10
CA LYS A 34 -18.52 16.47 5.64
C LYS A 34 -19.13 16.37 4.24
N ILE A 35 -20.41 16.76 4.11
CA ILE A 35 -21.16 16.70 2.84
C ILE A 35 -20.46 17.49 1.72
N GLU A 36 -19.81 18.60 2.05
CA GLU A 36 -19.10 19.46 1.07
C GLU A 36 -17.81 18.81 0.52
N ASN A 37 -17.33 17.73 1.13
CA ASN A 37 -16.03 17.12 0.83
C ASN A 37 -16.13 15.79 0.07
N GLU A 38 -17.26 15.50 -0.59
CA GLU A 38 -17.44 14.25 -1.37
C GLU A 38 -16.32 14.02 -2.39
N ILE A 39 -15.93 15.05 -3.15
CA ILE A 39 -14.85 14.94 -4.14
C ILE A 39 -13.53 14.56 -3.46
N ALA A 40 -13.22 15.17 -2.31
CA ALA A 40 -12.01 14.85 -1.56
C ALA A 40 -12.08 13.44 -0.97
N MET A 41 -13.25 12.98 -0.50
CA MET A 41 -13.45 11.61 -0.02
C MET A 41 -13.13 10.59 -1.11
N VAL A 42 -13.69 10.77 -2.31
CA VAL A 42 -13.45 9.86 -3.46
C VAL A 42 -11.98 9.89 -3.87
N PHE A 43 -11.37 11.07 -3.95
CA PHE A 43 -9.96 11.21 -4.31
C PHE A 43 -9.04 10.45 -3.34
N TRP A 44 -9.19 10.69 -2.04
CA TRP A 44 -8.41 9.97 -1.02
C TRP A 44 -8.73 8.48 -0.98
N GLY A 45 -9.98 8.09 -1.26
CA GLY A 45 -10.39 6.69 -1.36
C GLY A 45 -9.71 5.95 -2.51
N ILE A 46 -9.61 6.58 -3.70
CA ILE A 46 -8.90 6.01 -4.85
C ILE A 46 -7.41 5.83 -4.53
N ILE A 47 -6.79 6.84 -3.90
CA ILE A 47 -5.38 6.75 -3.49
C ILE A 47 -5.18 5.61 -2.48
N ALA A 48 -6.05 5.51 -1.47
CA ALA A 48 -6.00 4.44 -0.48
C ALA A 48 -6.08 3.06 -1.13
N LEU A 49 -7.04 2.89 -2.05
CA LEU A 49 -7.20 1.64 -2.80
C LEU A 49 -5.96 1.31 -3.63
N ALA A 50 -5.44 2.28 -4.40
CA ALA A 50 -4.27 2.09 -5.25
C ALA A 50 -3.04 1.66 -4.43
N CYS A 51 -2.81 2.30 -3.28
CA CYS A 51 -1.72 1.95 -2.37
C CYS A 51 -1.89 0.55 -1.76
N ILE A 52 -3.08 0.18 -1.30
CA ILE A 52 -3.32 -1.15 -0.73
C ILE A 52 -3.11 -2.24 -1.80
N VAL A 53 -3.65 -2.03 -3.01
CA VAL A 53 -3.49 -2.96 -4.13
C VAL A 53 -2.01 -3.09 -4.52
N PHE A 54 -1.27 -1.98 -4.61
CA PHE A 54 0.15 -2.01 -4.93
C PHE A 54 0.96 -2.76 -3.86
N GLY A 55 0.72 -2.49 -2.58
CA GLY A 55 1.32 -3.22 -1.47
C GLY A 55 1.04 -4.74 -1.55
N ALA A 56 -0.21 -5.12 -1.81
CA ALA A 56 -0.62 -6.53 -1.96
C ALA A 56 0.05 -7.21 -3.18
N LEU A 57 0.19 -6.50 -4.29
CA LEU A 57 0.90 -7.00 -5.47
C LEU A 57 2.38 -7.23 -5.17
N ILE A 58 3.03 -6.36 -4.39
CA ILE A 58 4.42 -6.58 -3.96
C ILE A 58 4.54 -7.88 -3.16
N TRP A 59 3.60 -8.14 -2.26
CA TRP A 59 3.56 -9.40 -1.51
C TRP A 59 3.37 -10.62 -2.41
N ALA A 60 2.34 -10.59 -3.27
CA ALA A 60 1.97 -11.72 -4.10
C ALA A 60 3.03 -12.08 -5.15
N TRP A 61 3.65 -11.07 -5.77
CA TRP A 61 4.53 -11.28 -6.93
C TRP A 61 6.02 -11.28 -6.61
N PHE A 62 6.43 -10.71 -5.48
CA PHE A 62 7.85 -10.61 -5.13
C PHE A 62 8.14 -11.26 -3.77
N LEU A 63 7.52 -10.79 -2.68
CA LEU A 63 7.92 -11.23 -1.34
C LEU A 63 7.61 -12.71 -1.09
N ILE A 64 6.40 -13.19 -1.40
CA ILE A 64 6.03 -14.59 -1.20
C ILE A 64 6.92 -15.52 -2.05
N PRO A 65 7.12 -15.28 -3.36
CA PRO A 65 8.04 -16.08 -4.16
C PRO A 65 9.49 -16.07 -3.65
N ILE A 66 10.01 -14.92 -3.21
CA ILE A 66 11.37 -14.83 -2.65
C ILE A 66 11.47 -15.67 -1.38
N ILE A 67 10.48 -15.57 -0.48
CA ILE A 67 10.44 -16.36 0.77
C ILE A 67 10.36 -17.86 0.46
N LEU A 68 9.48 -18.28 -0.45
CA LEU A 68 9.28 -19.71 -0.77
C LEU A 68 10.45 -20.34 -1.52
N ASN A 69 11.21 -19.57 -2.31
CA ASN A 69 12.33 -20.08 -3.10
C ASN A 69 13.68 -20.00 -2.37
N HIS A 70 13.79 -19.22 -1.28
CA HIS A 70 15.03 -19.02 -0.52
C HIS A 70 14.96 -19.53 0.94
N ILE A 71 13.85 -20.14 1.36
CA ILE A 71 13.77 -21.05 2.52
C ILE A 71 14.06 -22.47 2.05
#